data_AF-A0A1F4MPA6-F1
#
_entry.id   AF-A0A1F4MPA6-F1
#
_cell.length_a   1.000
_cell.length_b   1.000
_cell.length_c   1.000
_cell.angle_alpha   90.00
_cell.angle_beta   90.00
_cell.angle_gamma   90.00
#
_symmetry.space_group_name_H-M   'P 1'
#
loop_
_entity.id
_entity.type
_entity.pdbx_description
1 polymer ?
#
loop_
_entity_poly.entity_id
_entity_poly.type
_entity_poly.pdbx_seq_one_letter_code
_entity_poly.pdbx_strand_id
1 'polypeptide(L)'
;MIPAYVDMPLAYRLAIGASVTLGGSWLCYLTYLGETSITKQSVYIGAITFYAALLSAVTCIAFGVLICAVGYLVRTRHQLSKSAALWGACSILVVLAVFAITRPMIGSAT
;
A
#
# COMPACT_ATOMS: atom_id res chain seq x y z
N MET A 1 7.89 -35.34 -4.38
CA MET A 1 6.83 -34.83 -3.47
C MET A 1 7.28 -33.46 -3.00
N ILE A 2 6.63 -32.39 -3.47
CA ILE A 2 6.93 -31.02 -3.04
C ILE A 2 6.34 -30.89 -1.63
N PRO A 3 7.16 -30.59 -0.61
CA PRO A 3 6.67 -30.56 0.76
C PRO A 3 5.68 -29.41 0.91
N ALA A 4 4.58 -29.74 1.58
CA ALA A 4 3.50 -28.88 2.02
C ALA A 4 3.89 -27.39 2.10
N TYR A 5 3.38 -26.62 1.14
CA TYR A 5 2.85 -25.29 1.43
C TYR A 5 1.84 -25.50 2.54
N VAL A 6 2.27 -25.40 3.81
CA VAL A 6 1.39 -25.35 4.97
C VAL A 6 0.26 -24.41 4.58
N ASP A 7 -0.98 -24.92 4.55
CA ASP A 7 -2.18 -24.27 4.05
C ASP A 7 -2.38 -22.90 4.72
N MET A 8 -1.65 -21.90 4.25
CA MET A 8 -1.79 -20.53 4.71
C MET A 8 -3.16 -20.10 4.23
N PRO A 9 -4.07 -19.74 5.16
CA PRO A 9 -5.44 -19.42 4.79
C PRO A 9 -5.41 -18.33 3.73
N LEU A 10 -6.25 -18.47 2.70
CA LEU A 10 -6.28 -17.56 1.56
C LEU A 10 -6.41 -16.09 2.02
N ALA A 11 -7.14 -15.85 3.11
CA ALA A 11 -7.23 -14.55 3.78
C ALA A 11 -5.86 -14.00 4.25
N TYR A 12 -4.98 -14.83 4.82
CA TYR A 12 -3.63 -14.40 5.23
C TYR A 12 -2.77 -14.02 4.01
N ARG A 13 -2.85 -14.79 2.93
CA ARG A 13 -2.16 -14.46 1.67
C ARG A 13 -2.66 -13.16 1.07
N LEU A 14 -3.98 -12.95 1.08
CA LEU A 14 -4.59 -11.71 0.62
C LEU A 14 -4.17 -10.51 1.48
N ALA A 15 -4.10 -10.67 2.81
CA ALA A 15 -3.64 -9.60 3.70
C ALA A 15 -2.17 -9.21 3.43
N ILE A 16 -1.28 -10.19 3.23
CA ILE A 16 0.11 -9.93 2.86
C ILE A 16 0.19 -9.28 1.48
N GLY A 17 -0.50 -9.86 0.49
CA GLY A 17 -0.51 -9.33 -0.88
C GLY A 17 -1.00 -7.88 -0.93
N ALA A 18 -2.07 -7.58 -0.20
CA ALA A 18 -2.59 -6.22 -0.06
C ALA A 18 -1.59 -5.29 0.63
N SER A 19 -0.93 -5.75 1.70
CA SER A 19 0.09 -4.96 2.42
C SER A 19 1.30 -4.65 1.52
N VAL A 20 1.79 -5.63 0.77
CA VAL A 20 2.91 -5.48 -0.16
C VAL A 20 2.54 -4.58 -1.33
N THR A 21 1.33 -4.75 -1.89
CA THR A 21 0.84 -3.86 -2.96
C THR A 21 0.72 -2.43 -2.46
N LEU A 22 0.17 -2.23 -1.26
CA LEU A 22 0.00 -0.91 -0.66
C LEU A 22 1.36 -0.25 -0.40
N GLY A 23 2.28 -0.90 0.31
CA GLY A 23 3.62 -0.35 0.54
C GLY A 23 4.42 -0.17 -0.75
N GLY A 24 4.37 -1.14 -1.65
CA GLY A 24 5.09 -1.13 -2.93
C GLY A 24 4.61 -0.04 -3.87
N SER A 25 3.29 0.15 -4.02
CA SER A 25 2.75 1.22 -4.87
C SER A 25 3.15 2.61 -4.37
N TRP A 26 3.20 2.82 -3.05
CA TRP A 26 3.67 4.08 -2.48
C TRP A 26 5.17 4.29 -2.68
N LEU A 27 6.01 3.25 -2.53
CA LEU A 27 7.44 3.33 -2.84
C LEU A 27 7.71 3.59 -4.33
N CYS A 28 6.94 2.96 -5.23
CA CYS A 28 7.00 3.24 -6.66
C CYS A 28 6.60 4.69 -6.98
N TYR A 29 5.60 5.22 -6.27
CA TYR A 29 5.22 6.62 -6.44
C TYR A 29 6.29 7.59 -5.92
N LEU A 30 6.97 7.26 -4.82
CA LEU A 30 8.10 8.04 -4.31
C LEU A 30 9.27 8.07 -5.29
N THR A 31 9.64 6.93 -5.86
CA THR A 31 10.72 6.83 -6.85
C THR A 31 10.37 7.57 -8.13
N TYR A 32 9.12 7.45 -8.61
CA TYR A 32 8.61 8.26 -9.71
C TYR A 32 8.76 9.77 -9.43
N LEU A 33 8.33 10.25 -8.25
CA LEU A 33 8.50 11.65 -7.87
C LEU A 33 9.98 12.07 -7.72
N GLY A 34 10.87 11.15 -7.38
CA GLY A 34 12.31 11.40 -7.31
C GLY A 34 12.97 11.57 -8.67
N GLU A 35 12.44 10.95 -9.73
CA GLU A 35 12.98 11.03 -11.09
C GLU A 35 12.28 12.08 -11.95
N THR A 36 11.02 12.40 -11.66
CA THR A 36 10.26 13.39 -12.46
C THR A 36 10.48 14.82 -11.99
N SER A 37 10.70 15.74 -12.94
CA SER A 37 10.72 17.17 -12.68
C SER A 37 9.35 17.66 -12.20
N ILE A 38 9.26 18.01 -10.92
CA ILE A 38 8.03 18.47 -10.27
C ILE A 38 7.78 19.94 -10.67
N THR A 39 7.03 20.14 -11.74
CA THR A 39 6.54 21.46 -12.18
C THR A 39 5.11 21.69 -11.71
N LYS A 40 4.70 22.95 -11.49
CA LYS A 40 3.31 23.26 -11.12
C LYS A 40 2.29 22.67 -12.11
N GLN A 41 2.58 22.70 -13.41
CA GLN A 41 1.71 22.10 -14.42
C GLN A 41 1.54 20.59 -14.24
N SER A 42 2.63 19.87 -13.92
CA SER A 42 2.59 18.42 -13.68
C SER A 42 1.79 18.03 -12.44
N VAL A 43 1.76 18.89 -11.42
CA VAL A 43 1.08 18.69 -10.13
C VAL A 43 -0.43 18.96 -10.23
N TYR A 44 -0.86 19.89 -11.07
CA TYR A 44 -2.27 20.29 -11.15
C TYR A 44 -3.05 19.62 -12.29
N ILE A 45 -2.42 19.31 -13.43
CA ILE A 45 -3.09 18.77 -14.62
C ILE A 45 -2.31 17.59 -15.26
N GLY A 46 -1.09 17.33 -14.79
CA GLY A 46 -0.20 16.36 -15.43
C GLY A 46 -0.17 14.98 -14.78
N ALA A 47 0.87 14.24 -15.14
CA ALA A 47 1.04 12.85 -14.76
C ALA A 47 1.09 12.63 -13.24
N ILE A 48 1.56 13.61 -12.43
CA ILE A 48 1.60 13.48 -10.97
C ILE A 48 0.18 13.36 -10.40
N THR A 49 -0.76 14.18 -10.85
CA THR A 49 -2.16 14.12 -10.41
C THR A 49 -2.82 12.79 -10.80
N PHE A 50 -2.55 12.31 -12.02
CA PHE A 50 -3.05 11.02 -12.51
C PHE A 50 -2.51 9.84 -11.68
N TYR A 51 -1.20 9.78 -11.45
CA TYR A 51 -0.59 8.73 -10.63
C TYR A 51 -1.02 8.82 -9.16
N ALA A 52 -1.25 10.03 -8.63
CA ALA A 52 -1.82 10.20 -7.30
C ALA A 52 -3.26 9.66 -7.20
N ALA A 53 -4.09 9.87 -8.23
CA ALA A 53 -5.44 9.31 -8.31
C ALA A 53 -5.44 7.79 -8.48
N LEU A 54 -4.51 7.25 -9.26
CA LEU A 54 -4.32 5.80 -9.39
C LEU A 54 -3.86 5.19 -8.05
N LEU A 55 -2.90 5.85 -7.39
CA LEU A 55 -2.39 5.43 -6.08
C LEU A 55 -3.50 5.42 -5.02
N SER A 56 -4.38 6.41 -5.02
CA SER A 56 -5.51 6.46 -4.09
C SER A 56 -6.52 5.34 -4.37
N ALA A 57 -6.83 5.04 -5.64
CA ALA A 57 -7.69 3.92 -6.02
C ALA A 57 -7.10 2.57 -5.56
N VAL A 58 -5.81 2.33 -5.82
CA VAL A 58 -5.10 1.12 -5.37
C VAL A 58 -5.09 1.04 -3.85
N THR A 59 -4.86 2.17 -3.17
CA THR A 59 -4.86 2.25 -1.71
C THR A 59 -6.24 1.86 -1.15
N CYS A 60 -7.33 2.40 -1.70
CA CYS A 60 -8.69 2.05 -1.28
C CYS A 60 -8.99 0.56 -1.44
N ILE A 61 -8.63 -0.02 -2.59
CA ILE A 61 -8.84 -1.45 -2.87
C ILE A 61 -8.01 -2.31 -1.91
N ALA A 62 -6.72 -1.99 -1.75
CA ALA A 62 -5.82 -2.74 -0.88
C ALA A 62 -6.25 -2.65 0.59
N PHE A 63 -6.67 -1.48 1.09
CA PHE A 63 -7.25 -1.33 2.43
C PHE A 63 -8.52 -2.15 2.59
N GLY A 64 -9.43 -2.12 1.62
CA GLY A 64 -10.66 -2.92 1.66
C GLY A 64 -10.36 -4.42 1.77
N VAL A 65 -9.46 -4.92 0.94
CA VAL A 65 -9.01 -6.32 0.98
C VAL A 65 -8.35 -6.64 2.32
N LEU A 66 -7.49 -5.76 2.84
CA LEU A 66 -6.79 -5.97 4.10
C LEU A 66 -7.74 -6.01 5.29
N ILE A 67 -8.69 -5.09 5.38
CA ILE A 67 -9.71 -5.05 6.44
C ILE A 67 -10.59 -6.30 6.37
N CYS A 68 -11.07 -6.67 5.19
CA CYS A 68 -11.89 -7.87 5.00
C CYS A 68 -11.12 -9.16 5.37
N ALA A 69 -9.86 -9.27 4.94
CA ALA A 69 -9.01 -10.42 5.21
C ALA A 69 -8.65 -10.56 6.70
N VAL A 70 -8.24 -9.46 7.34
CA VAL A 70 -7.94 -9.43 8.77
C VAL A 70 -9.22 -9.67 9.58
N GLY A 71 -10.33 -9.01 9.22
CA GLY A 71 -11.63 -9.19 9.86
C GLY A 71 -12.12 -10.63 9.78
N TYR A 72 -11.95 -11.29 8.64
CA TYR A 72 -12.24 -12.72 8.49
C TYR A 72 -11.36 -13.58 9.41
N LEU A 73 -10.04 -13.37 9.42
CA LEU A 73 -9.10 -14.11 10.27
C LEU A 73 -9.38 -13.93 11.77
N VAL A 74 -9.77 -12.72 12.19
CA VAL A 74 -10.16 -12.43 13.57
C VAL A 74 -11.47 -13.14 13.92
N ARG A 75 -12.46 -13.11 13.02
CA ARG A 75 -13.75 -13.78 13.21
C ARG A 75 -13.60 -15.29 13.34
N THR A 76 -12.69 -15.90 12.57
CA THR A 76 -12.38 -17.33 12.66
C THR A 76 -11.39 -17.66 13.79
N ARG A 77 -11.02 -16.69 14.64
CA ARG A 77 -10.03 -16.81 15.74
C ARG A 77 -8.71 -17.47 15.31
N HIS A 78 -8.28 -17.22 14.08
CA HIS A 78 -7.06 -17.83 13.55
C HIS A 78 -5.83 -17.18 14.21
N GLN A 79 -4.85 -18.00 14.61
CA GLN A 79 -3.61 -17.52 15.27
C GLN A 79 -2.81 -16.52 14.41
N LEU A 80 -2.95 -16.61 13.08
CA LEU A 80 -2.29 -15.75 12.09
C LEU A 80 -2.90 -14.34 11.98
N SER A 81 -4.03 -14.06 12.64
CA SER A 81 -4.68 -12.74 12.63
C SER A 81 -3.74 -11.63 13.14
N LYS A 82 -2.95 -11.90 14.18
CA LYS A 82 -1.98 -10.95 14.74
C LYS A 82 -0.86 -10.62 13.75
N SER A 83 -0.34 -11.63 13.05
CA SER A 83 0.69 -11.44 12.03
C SER A 83 0.15 -10.66 10.84
N ALA A 84 -1.06 -10.96 10.37
CA ALA A 84 -1.70 -10.19 9.30
C ALA A 84 -1.93 -8.72 9.69
N ALA A 85 -2.36 -8.48 10.94
CA ALA A 85 -2.54 -7.12 11.47
C ALA A 85 -1.20 -6.37 11.57
N LEU A 86 -0.11 -7.04 11.98
CA LEU A 86 1.23 -6.45 12.00
C LEU A 86 1.72 -6.06 10.60
N TRP A 87 1.53 -6.93 9.61
CA TRP A 87 1.84 -6.62 8.20
C TRP A 87 1.05 -5.42 7.70
N GLY A 88 -0.25 -5.37 8.01
CA GLY A 88 -1.09 -4.22 7.71
C GLY A 88 -0.58 -2.94 8.35
N ALA A 89 -0.33 -2.96 9.66
CA ALA A 89 0.22 -1.81 10.39
C ALA A 89 1.56 -1.34 9.82
N CYS A 90 2.45 -2.26 9.44
CA CYS A 90 3.73 -1.94 8.83
C CYS A 90 3.55 -1.26 7.47
N SER A 91 2.66 -1.75 6.62
CA SER A 91 2.37 -1.11 5.33
C SER A 91 1.75 0.29 5.50
N ILE A 92 0.88 0.49 6.49
CA ILE A 92 0.32 1.81 6.82
C ILE A 92 1.43 2.77 7.24
N LEU A 93 2.38 2.33 8.06
CA LEU A 93 3.53 3.16 8.46
C LEU A 93 4.38 3.56 7.24
N VAL A 94 4.62 2.64 6.30
CA VAL A 94 5.31 2.95 5.04
C VAL A 94 4.55 4.02 4.25
N VAL A 95 3.23 3.87 4.10
CA VAL A 95 2.38 4.86 3.42
C VAL A 95 2.48 6.23 4.08
N LEU A 96 2.38 6.29 5.42
CA LEU A 96 2.49 7.55 6.15
C LEU A 96 3.86 8.20 5.98
N ALA A 97 4.94 7.41 6.02
CA ALA A 97 6.29 7.90 5.81
C ALA A 97 6.46 8.47 4.40
N VAL A 98 6.04 7.72 3.37
CA VAL A 98 6.11 8.19 1.98
C VAL A 98 5.23 9.43 1.78
N PHE A 99 4.04 9.47 2.37
CA PHE A 99 3.18 10.65 2.30
C PHE A 99 3.84 11.88 2.92
N ALA A 100 4.48 11.72 4.09
CA ALA A 100 5.20 12.81 4.76
C ALA A 100 6.39 13.33 3.93
N ILE A 101 7.03 12.48 3.12
CA ILE A 101 8.15 12.86 2.23
C ILE A 101 7.64 13.48 0.91
N THR A 102 6.61 12.90 0.30
CA THR A 102 6.09 13.36 -1.00
C THR A 102 5.36 14.71 -0.89
N ARG A 103 4.73 15.00 0.25
CA ARG A 103 4.07 16.30 0.51
C ARG A 103 4.98 17.52 0.34
N PRO A 104 6.13 17.62 1.03
CA PRO A 104 7.05 18.74 0.84
C PRO A 104 7.67 18.77 -0.56
N MET A 105 7.96 17.61 -1.18
CA MET A 105 8.49 17.56 -2.56
C MET A 105 7.51 18.18 -3.58
N ILE A 106 6.22 17.87 -3.46
CA ILE A 106 5.17 18.46 -4.29
C ILE A 106 4.96 19.95 -3.94
N GLY A 107 5.09 20.32 -2.66
CA GLY A 107 4.99 21.71 -2.20
C GLY A 107 6.14 22.61 -2.70
N SER A 108 7.32 22.03 -2.93
CA SER A 108 8.48 22.72 -3.53
C SER A 108 8.45 22.81 -5.06
N ALA A 109 7.34 22.43 -5.70
CA ALA A 109 7.19 22.49 -7.15
C ALA A 109 7.45 23.91 -7.70
N THR A 110 8.40 24.02 -8.63
CA THR A 110 8.75 25.27 -9.32
C THR A 110 7.80 25.57 -10.47
#